data_AF-A0A6P4YG66-F1
#
_entry.id   AF-A0A6P4YG66-F1
#
_cell.length_a   1.000
_cell.length_b   1.000
_cell.length_c   1.000
_cell.angle_alpha   90.00
_cell.angle_beta   90.00
_cell.angle_gamma   90.00
#
_symmetry.space_group_name_H-M   'P 1'
#
loop_
_entity.id
_entity.type
_entity.pdbx_description
1 polymer ?
#
loop_
_entity_poly.entity_id
_entity_poly.type
_entity_poly.pdbx_seq_one_letter_code
_entity_poly.pdbx_strand_id
1 'polypeptide(L)'
;MAMLPAQPSGVPSHFPFLPEKLKELGYATHVVGKWHLGFCNWNYTPTYRGFDSFYGFYNGQDDMTTTSILFYFFTERIVDIIEKNPLSLPLFLYLPFQNVHEPLQVLKRFEDMYSNIQNESRRIFLGMVSAMDEGIGNVTMAMKRAGLWDNTLLIFTADNGGWPLFSGNNFSLRGGKITLWEGGTRAAAFVHGSMLQKTGYTSNK
;
A
#
# COMPACT_ATOMS: atom_id res chain seq x y z
N MET A 1 11.71 5.65 13.13
CA MET A 1 12.87 6.19 12.38
C MET A 1 12.79 5.61 10.97
N ALA A 2 12.89 6.44 9.93
CA ALA A 2 12.94 5.95 8.54
C ALA A 2 14.27 5.23 8.30
N MET A 3 14.24 4.09 7.60
CA MET A 3 15.43 3.30 7.31
C MET A 3 16.06 3.77 6.01
N LEU A 4 17.30 4.24 6.08
CA LEU A 4 18.02 4.73 4.92
C LEU A 4 18.73 3.59 4.16
N PRO A 5 18.89 3.71 2.83
CA PRO A 5 19.49 2.68 1.98
C PRO A 5 20.82 2.10 2.47
N ALA A 6 21.69 2.95 3.03
CA ALA A 6 23.04 2.60 3.45
C ALA A 6 23.14 2.22 4.95
N GLN A 7 22.03 2.20 5.68
CA GLN A 7 22.06 1.83 7.09
C GLN A 7 22.21 0.31 7.23
N PRO A 8 23.16 -0.20 8.04
CA PRO A 8 23.30 -1.63 8.33
C PRO A 8 22.25 -2.09 9.34
N SER A 9 20.99 -1.67 9.16
CA SER A 9 19.89 -1.95 10.06
C SER A 9 18.64 -2.38 9.29
N GLY A 10 17.86 -3.25 9.91
CA GLY A 10 16.52 -3.61 9.49
C GLY A 10 15.70 -3.99 10.71
N VAL A 11 14.43 -4.35 10.51
CA VAL A 11 13.64 -4.89 11.62
C VAL A 11 14.30 -6.19 12.12
N PRO A 12 14.59 -6.35 13.42
CA PRO A 12 15.29 -7.52 13.93
C PRO A 12 14.61 -8.83 13.52
N SER A 13 15.41 -9.83 13.16
CA SER A 13 14.93 -11.12 12.63
C SER A 13 14.23 -11.98 13.69
N HIS A 14 14.41 -11.71 14.97
CA HIS A 14 13.72 -12.44 16.04
C HIS A 14 12.25 -12.03 16.23
N PHE A 15 11.81 -10.93 15.59
CA PHE A 15 10.38 -10.60 15.50
C PHE A 15 9.81 -11.23 14.23
N PRO A 16 8.94 -12.25 14.34
CA PRO A 16 8.36 -12.90 13.17
C PRO A 16 7.41 -11.95 12.46
N PHE A 17 7.47 -11.93 11.13
CA PHE A 17 6.51 -11.17 10.32
C PHE A 17 5.23 -11.97 10.10
N LEU A 18 4.12 -11.26 9.92
CA LEU A 18 2.83 -11.88 9.56
C LEU A 18 2.92 -12.88 8.39
N PRO A 19 3.54 -12.56 7.23
CA PRO A 19 3.75 -13.52 6.14
C PRO A 19 4.49 -14.79 6.57
N GLU A 20 5.45 -14.74 7.50
CA GLU A 20 6.13 -15.96 8.00
C GLU A 20 5.12 -16.90 8.66
N LYS A 21 4.20 -16.34 9.46
CA LYS A 21 3.14 -17.10 10.14
C LYS A 21 2.04 -17.57 9.20
N LEU A 22 1.67 -16.78 8.20
CA LEU A 22 0.71 -17.20 7.19
C LEU A 22 1.28 -18.31 6.29
N LYS A 23 2.57 -18.26 5.97
CA LYS A 23 3.25 -19.30 5.21
C LYS A 23 3.31 -20.63 5.97
N GLU A 24 3.53 -20.61 7.29
CA GLU A 24 3.40 -21.80 8.16
C GLU A 24 2.00 -22.44 8.08
N LEU A 25 0.96 -21.64 7.79
CA LEU A 25 -0.43 -22.09 7.61
C LEU A 25 -0.78 -22.43 6.15
N GLY A 26 0.20 -22.45 5.24
CA GLY A 26 0.00 -22.84 3.84
C GLY A 26 -0.47 -21.72 2.91
N TYR A 27 -0.37 -20.46 3.31
CA TYR A 27 -0.67 -19.33 2.42
C TYR A 27 0.44 -19.13 1.38
N ALA A 28 0.04 -18.85 0.16
CA ALA A 28 0.89 -18.17 -0.82
C ALA A 28 1.01 -16.70 -0.41
N THR A 29 2.23 -16.21 -0.29
CA THR A 29 2.53 -14.90 0.29
C THR A 29 3.26 -14.02 -0.71
N HIS A 30 2.66 -12.88 -1.08
CA HIS A 30 3.27 -11.97 -2.04
C HIS A 30 3.23 -10.53 -1.53
N VAL A 31 4.30 -9.80 -1.81
CA VAL A 31 4.36 -8.35 -1.59
C VAL A 31 4.68 -7.63 -2.90
N VAL A 32 3.91 -6.57 -3.19
CA VAL A 32 4.11 -5.72 -4.36
C VAL A 32 4.13 -4.26 -3.91
N GLY A 33 5.30 -3.61 -3.97
CA GLY A 33 5.46 -2.21 -3.58
C GLY A 33 6.70 -1.91 -2.73
N LYS A 34 6.56 -0.89 -1.87
CA LYS A 34 7.58 -0.39 -0.96
C LYS A 34 7.90 -1.38 0.16
N TRP A 35 9.18 -1.62 0.41
CA TRP A 35 9.60 -2.39 1.60
C TRP A 35 9.87 -1.50 2.81
N HIS A 36 10.97 -0.75 2.78
CA HIS A 36 11.39 0.18 3.84
C HIS A 36 11.59 -0.46 5.23
N LEU A 37 11.86 -1.77 5.30
CA LEU A 37 12.11 -2.51 6.55
C LEU A 37 13.56 -3.04 6.70
N GLY A 38 14.47 -2.52 5.88
CA GLY A 38 15.88 -2.88 5.83
C GLY A 38 16.21 -3.83 4.67
N PHE A 39 17.40 -3.67 4.09
CA PHE A 39 17.88 -4.52 2.99
C PHE A 39 19.42 -4.58 2.92
N CYS A 40 20.11 -4.24 4.01
CA CYS A 40 21.57 -4.29 4.10
C CYS A 40 22.13 -5.73 4.04
N ASN A 41 21.27 -6.74 4.19
CA ASN A 41 21.55 -8.16 4.06
C ASN A 41 20.26 -8.84 3.56
N TRP A 42 20.40 -9.94 2.81
CA TRP A 42 19.32 -10.83 2.41
C TRP A 42 18.34 -11.18 3.53
N ASN A 43 18.81 -11.39 4.76
CA ASN A 43 17.95 -11.67 5.92
C ASN A 43 16.91 -10.57 6.22
N TYR A 44 17.09 -9.35 5.70
CA TYR A 44 16.14 -8.25 5.88
C TYR A 44 15.22 -8.05 4.67
N THR A 45 15.46 -8.72 3.54
CA THR A 45 14.62 -8.56 2.34
C THR A 45 13.33 -9.38 2.46
N PRO A 46 12.26 -9.02 1.72
CA PRO A 46 10.94 -9.63 1.91
C PRO A 46 10.91 -11.14 1.72
N THR A 47 11.70 -11.66 0.77
CA THR A 47 11.74 -13.11 0.47
C THR A 47 12.39 -13.94 1.59
N TYR A 48 13.17 -13.30 2.46
CA TYR A 48 13.70 -13.91 3.69
C TYR A 48 12.85 -13.58 4.92
N ARG A 49 11.78 -12.80 4.75
CA ARG A 49 10.83 -12.37 5.80
C ARG A 49 9.42 -12.86 5.53
N GLY A 50 9.34 -14.09 5.00
CA GLY A 50 8.10 -14.86 4.89
C GLY A 50 7.38 -14.75 3.55
N PHE A 51 7.77 -13.86 2.64
CA PHE A 51 7.12 -13.76 1.32
C PHE A 51 7.69 -14.74 0.29
N ASP A 52 6.84 -15.39 -0.48
CA ASP A 52 7.23 -16.23 -1.62
C ASP A 52 7.73 -15.41 -2.81
N SER A 53 7.20 -14.19 -2.98
CA SER A 53 7.68 -13.29 -4.01
C SER A 53 7.65 -11.82 -3.59
N PHE A 54 8.56 -11.04 -4.16
CA PHE A 54 8.63 -9.60 -4.03
C PHE A 54 8.75 -8.94 -5.41
N TYR A 55 7.97 -7.87 -5.64
CA TYR A 55 8.12 -6.99 -6.78
C TYR A 55 7.97 -5.54 -6.33
N GLY A 56 9.04 -4.75 -6.41
CA GLY A 56 9.03 -3.37 -5.93
C GLY A 56 10.42 -2.87 -5.59
N PHE A 57 10.49 -1.95 -4.63
CA PHE A 57 11.73 -1.29 -4.23
C PHE A 57 11.95 -1.37 -2.71
N TYR A 58 13.22 -1.42 -2.31
CA TYR A 58 13.56 -1.60 -0.90
C TYR A 58 13.50 -0.32 -0.07
N ASN A 59 13.65 0.84 -0.71
CA ASN A 59 13.78 2.15 -0.07
C ASN A 59 12.45 2.71 0.46
N GLY A 60 12.53 3.88 1.11
CA GLY A 60 11.37 4.63 1.60
C GLY A 60 10.49 5.25 0.50
N GLN A 61 11.05 5.44 -0.69
CA GLN A 61 10.42 5.96 -1.90
C GLN A 61 11.24 5.55 -3.14
N ASP A 62 10.62 5.52 -4.31
CA ASP A 62 11.32 5.49 -5.61
C ASP A 62 11.22 6.86 -6.27
N ASP A 63 12.37 7.42 -6.62
CA ASP A 63 12.51 8.75 -7.24
C ASP A 63 12.70 8.69 -8.77
N MET A 64 12.89 7.48 -9.34
CA MET A 64 13.35 7.29 -10.72
C MET A 64 12.23 7.14 -11.74
N THR A 65 11.02 6.80 -11.30
CA THR A 65 9.86 6.56 -12.18
C THR A 65 8.71 7.46 -11.80
N THR A 66 7.91 7.89 -12.79
CA THR A 66 6.65 8.60 -12.50
C THR A 66 5.80 7.69 -11.61
N THR A 67 5.41 8.14 -10.42
CA THR A 67 4.69 7.32 -9.44
C THR A 67 3.46 6.61 -10.03
N SER A 68 2.73 7.25 -10.94
CA SER A 68 1.61 6.61 -11.65
C SER A 68 2.04 5.46 -12.57
N ILE A 69 3.18 5.56 -13.25
CA ILE A 69 3.70 4.48 -14.11
C ILE A 69 4.10 3.27 -13.25
N LEU A 70 4.80 3.52 -12.13
CA LEU A 70 5.16 2.46 -11.19
C LEU A 70 3.92 1.74 -10.65
N PHE A 71 2.88 2.52 -10.34
CA PHE A 71 1.61 1.99 -9.87
C PHE A 71 0.90 1.08 -10.89
N TYR A 72 1.00 1.39 -12.20
CA TYR A 72 0.49 0.49 -13.24
C TYR A 72 1.23 -0.84 -13.27
N PHE A 73 2.57 -0.83 -13.25
CA PHE A 73 3.35 -2.06 -13.21
C PHE A 73 3.06 -2.90 -11.96
N PHE A 74 2.86 -2.26 -10.82
CA PHE A 74 2.40 -2.96 -9.61
C PHE A 74 1.02 -3.57 -9.80
N THR A 75 0.05 -2.82 -10.33
CA THR A 75 -1.30 -3.33 -10.57
C THR A 75 -1.30 -4.52 -11.52
N GLU A 76 -0.57 -4.45 -12.64
CA GLU A 76 -0.41 -5.57 -13.58
C GLU A 76 0.20 -6.79 -12.90
N ARG A 77 1.26 -6.60 -12.10
CA ARG A 77 1.88 -7.69 -11.35
C ARG A 77 0.93 -8.33 -10.34
N ILE A 78 0.10 -7.54 -9.67
CA ILE A 78 -0.88 -8.02 -8.70
C ILE A 78 -1.96 -8.83 -9.40
N VAL A 79 -2.48 -8.35 -10.53
CA VAL A 79 -3.46 -9.07 -11.35
C VAL A 79 -2.88 -10.41 -11.83
N ASP A 80 -1.62 -10.43 -12.30
CA ASP A 80 -0.93 -11.66 -12.69
C ASP A 80 -0.83 -12.69 -11.55
N ILE A 81 -0.51 -12.24 -10.33
CA ILE A 81 -0.48 -13.11 -9.15
C ILE A 81 -1.87 -13.66 -8.84
N ILE A 82 -2.91 -12.82 -8.88
CA ILE A 82 -4.30 -13.19 -8.59
C ILE A 82 -4.80 -14.23 -9.60
N GLU A 83 -4.61 -13.99 -10.89
CA GLU A 83 -5.14 -14.85 -11.96
C GLU A 83 -4.41 -16.20 -12.02
N LYS A 84 -3.15 -16.27 -11.57
CA LYS A 84 -2.38 -17.51 -11.49
C LYS A 84 -2.57 -18.27 -10.18
N ASN A 85 -3.18 -17.68 -9.15
CA ASN A 85 -3.35 -18.33 -7.86
C ASN A 85 -4.46 -19.39 -7.91
N PRO A 86 -4.18 -20.67 -7.58
CA PRO A 86 -5.21 -21.70 -7.51
C PRO A 86 -6.23 -21.41 -6.41
N LEU A 87 -7.51 -21.64 -6.66
CA LEU A 87 -8.58 -21.44 -5.66
C LEU A 87 -8.40 -22.24 -4.37
N SER A 88 -7.68 -23.38 -4.44
CA SER A 88 -7.37 -24.22 -3.28
C SER A 88 -6.21 -23.70 -2.42
N LEU A 89 -5.47 -22.69 -2.89
CA LEU A 89 -4.32 -22.14 -2.21
C LEU A 89 -4.70 -20.78 -1.61
N PRO A 90 -4.74 -20.63 -0.27
CA PRO A 90 -5.08 -19.35 0.34
C PRO A 90 -4.00 -18.32 0.03
N LEU A 91 -4.43 -17.10 -0.29
CA LEU A 91 -3.56 -16.03 -0.80
C LEU A 91 -3.44 -14.89 0.21
N PHE A 92 -2.21 -14.46 0.48
CA PHE A 92 -1.89 -13.25 1.22
C PHE A 92 -1.16 -12.26 0.31
N LEU A 93 -1.77 -11.10 0.09
CA LEU A 93 -1.20 -9.98 -0.66
C LEU A 93 -0.94 -8.80 0.27
N TYR A 94 0.31 -8.35 0.35
CA TYR A 94 0.69 -7.10 0.98
C TYR A 94 1.03 -6.07 -0.10
N LEU A 95 0.26 -4.98 -0.19
CA LEU A 95 0.32 -4.01 -1.29
C LEU A 95 0.72 -2.60 -0.79
N PRO A 96 1.96 -2.41 -0.29
CA PRO A 96 2.43 -1.11 0.18
C PRO A 96 2.74 -0.18 -1.01
N PHE A 97 1.72 0.39 -1.62
CA PHE A 97 1.86 1.30 -2.75
C PHE A 97 2.68 2.55 -2.39
N GLN A 98 3.41 3.08 -3.36
CA GLN A 98 4.07 4.39 -3.21
C GLN A 98 3.06 5.53 -3.16
N ASN A 99 1.95 5.42 -3.89
CA ASN A 99 0.88 6.42 -3.85
C ASN A 99 0.35 6.58 -2.40
N VAL A 100 0.22 7.79 -1.87
CA VAL A 100 0.39 9.13 -2.47
C VAL A 100 1.58 9.90 -1.89
N HIS A 101 2.67 9.19 -1.62
CA HIS A 101 3.94 9.75 -1.16
C HIS A 101 4.58 10.64 -2.23
N GLU A 102 5.39 11.61 -1.81
CA GLU A 102 6.28 12.35 -2.70
C GLU A 102 7.24 11.42 -3.49
N PRO A 103 7.71 11.81 -4.69
CA PRO A 103 7.44 13.07 -5.41
C PRO A 103 6.00 13.18 -5.95
N LEU A 104 5.47 14.41 -6.06
CA LEU A 104 4.12 14.66 -6.58
C LEU A 104 4.10 14.49 -8.10
N GLN A 105 3.71 13.30 -8.56
CA GLN A 105 3.74 12.93 -9.98
C GLN A 105 2.56 12.02 -10.32
N VAL A 106 1.82 12.36 -11.37
CA VAL A 106 0.70 11.54 -11.88
C VAL A 106 0.49 11.77 -13.37
N LEU A 107 -0.12 10.79 -14.07
CA LEU A 107 -0.57 11.00 -15.44
C LEU A 107 -1.57 12.16 -15.52
N LYS A 108 -1.43 12.98 -16.56
CA LYS A 108 -2.20 14.21 -16.78
C LYS A 108 -3.72 14.01 -16.69
N ARG A 109 -4.24 12.87 -17.19
CA ARG A 109 -5.67 12.54 -17.12
C ARG A 109 -6.24 12.57 -15.70
N PHE A 110 -5.46 12.19 -14.69
CA PHE A 110 -5.90 12.20 -13.29
C PHE A 110 -5.77 13.59 -12.66
N GLU A 111 -4.76 14.36 -13.04
CA GLU A 111 -4.64 15.75 -12.61
C GLU A 111 -5.80 16.60 -13.16
N ASP A 112 -6.18 16.37 -14.43
CA ASP A 112 -7.22 17.13 -15.13
C ASP A 112 -8.62 16.95 -14.53
N MET A 113 -8.86 15.84 -13.81
CA MET A 113 -10.08 15.64 -13.00
C MET A 113 -10.30 16.73 -11.96
N TYR A 114 -9.23 17.45 -11.59
CA TYR A 114 -9.23 18.48 -10.55
C TYR A 114 -8.88 19.87 -11.08
N SER A 115 -9.12 20.12 -12.38
CA SER A 115 -8.81 21.40 -13.05
C SER A 115 -9.38 22.65 -12.37
N ASN A 116 -10.45 22.51 -11.57
CA ASN A 116 -11.04 23.58 -10.77
C ASN A 116 -10.24 23.96 -9.51
N ILE A 117 -9.35 23.10 -9.03
CA ILE A 117 -8.52 23.35 -7.84
C ILE A 117 -7.33 24.23 -8.22
N GLN A 118 -7.20 25.39 -7.56
CA GLN A 118 -6.19 26.40 -7.91
C GLN A 118 -4.75 25.94 -7.60
N ASN A 119 -4.54 25.29 -6.45
CA ASN A 119 -3.21 24.84 -6.05
C ASN A 119 -2.79 23.59 -6.86
N GLU A 120 -1.73 23.74 -7.66
CA GLU A 120 -1.22 22.68 -8.54
C GLU A 120 -0.77 21.43 -7.77
N SER A 121 0.02 21.58 -6.71
CA SER A 121 0.46 20.45 -5.89
C SER A 121 -0.71 19.65 -5.33
N ARG A 122 -1.79 20.34 -4.94
CA ARG A 122 -3.03 19.69 -4.49
C ARG A 122 -3.77 19.00 -5.63
N ARG A 123 -3.81 19.56 -6.84
CA ARG A 123 -4.36 18.85 -8.03
C ARG A 123 -3.63 17.55 -8.28
N ILE A 124 -2.30 17.60 -8.31
CA ILE A 124 -1.46 16.43 -8.56
C ILE A 124 -1.69 15.39 -7.46
N PHE A 125 -1.65 15.79 -6.18
CA PHE A 125 -1.91 14.90 -5.04
C PHE A 125 -3.28 14.22 -5.14
N LEU A 126 -4.34 14.97 -5.46
CA LEU A 126 -5.68 14.40 -5.66
C LEU A 126 -5.72 13.44 -6.86
N GLY A 127 -5.01 13.77 -7.95
CA GLY A 127 -4.83 12.87 -9.08
C GLY A 127 -4.15 11.57 -8.69
N MET A 128 -3.11 11.61 -7.84
CA MET A 128 -2.43 10.41 -7.33
C MET A 128 -3.35 9.55 -6.46
N VAL A 129 -4.27 10.16 -5.69
CA VAL A 129 -5.29 9.44 -4.92
C VAL A 129 -6.26 8.74 -5.88
N SER A 130 -6.72 9.41 -6.93
CA SER A 130 -7.60 8.81 -7.94
C SER A 130 -6.92 7.69 -8.74
N ALA A 131 -5.63 7.81 -9.02
CA ALA A 131 -4.87 6.72 -9.63
C ALA A 131 -4.82 5.49 -8.72
N MET A 132 -4.59 5.68 -7.42
CA MET A 132 -4.62 4.61 -6.43
C MET A 132 -6.00 3.95 -6.34
N ASP A 133 -7.07 4.75 -6.30
CA ASP A 133 -8.45 4.27 -6.27
C ASP A 133 -8.78 3.40 -7.49
N GLU A 134 -8.40 3.84 -8.70
CA GLU A 134 -8.57 3.07 -9.93
C GLU A 134 -7.84 1.72 -9.88
N GLY A 135 -6.59 1.68 -9.40
CA GLY A 135 -5.85 0.41 -9.30
C GLY A 135 -6.41 -0.52 -8.23
N ILE A 136 -6.89 0.00 -7.10
CA ILE A 136 -7.64 -0.82 -6.12
C ILE A 136 -8.91 -1.39 -6.77
N GLY A 137 -9.62 -0.59 -7.56
CA GLY A 137 -10.72 -1.05 -8.40
C GLY A 137 -10.31 -2.21 -9.31
N ASN A 138 -9.18 -2.09 -10.03
CA ASN A 138 -8.67 -3.14 -10.90
C ASN A 138 -8.30 -4.43 -10.16
N VAL A 139 -7.64 -4.32 -9.01
CA VAL A 139 -7.28 -5.46 -8.15
C VAL A 139 -8.54 -6.18 -7.64
N THR A 140 -9.51 -5.44 -7.10
CA THR A 140 -10.75 -6.04 -6.60
C THR A 140 -11.59 -6.66 -7.72
N MET A 141 -11.60 -6.08 -8.92
CA MET A 141 -12.21 -6.70 -10.10
C MET A 141 -11.49 -8.00 -10.51
N ALA A 142 -10.16 -8.05 -10.47
CA ALA A 142 -9.41 -9.27 -10.75
C ALA A 142 -9.71 -10.37 -9.73
N MET A 143 -9.77 -10.02 -8.42
CA MET A 143 -10.16 -10.97 -7.37
C MET A 143 -11.57 -11.54 -7.60
N LYS A 144 -12.51 -10.72 -8.07
CA LYS A 144 -13.87 -11.17 -8.44
C LYS A 144 -13.86 -12.10 -9.64
N ARG A 145 -13.14 -11.75 -10.72
CA ARG A 145 -13.01 -12.59 -11.92
C ARG A 145 -12.35 -13.93 -11.63
N ALA A 146 -11.34 -13.94 -10.77
CA ALA A 146 -10.64 -15.14 -10.33
C ALA A 146 -11.44 -15.98 -9.32
N GLY A 147 -12.61 -15.53 -8.87
CA GLY A 147 -13.44 -16.25 -7.89
C GLY A 147 -12.91 -16.23 -6.45
N LEU A 148 -11.95 -15.36 -6.13
CA LEU A 148 -11.35 -15.24 -4.80
C LEU A 148 -12.10 -14.26 -3.88
N TRP A 149 -12.88 -13.34 -4.45
CA TRP A 149 -13.45 -12.20 -3.71
C TRP A 149 -14.38 -12.59 -2.56
N ASP A 150 -15.24 -13.59 -2.76
CA ASP A 150 -16.26 -13.96 -1.77
C ASP A 150 -15.67 -14.54 -0.48
N ASN A 151 -14.42 -15.00 -0.52
CA ASN A 151 -13.67 -15.49 0.64
C ASN A 151 -12.41 -14.64 0.91
N THR A 152 -12.48 -13.34 0.63
CA THR A 152 -11.38 -12.39 0.88
C THR A 152 -11.71 -11.42 2.00
N LEU A 153 -10.75 -11.19 2.89
CA LEU A 153 -10.73 -10.06 3.81
C LEU A 153 -9.79 -8.99 3.27
N LEU A 154 -10.35 -7.88 2.81
CA LEU A 154 -9.58 -6.70 2.39
C LEU A 154 -9.41 -5.77 3.59
N ILE A 155 -8.18 -5.38 3.86
CA ILE A 155 -7.83 -4.33 4.83
C ILE A 155 -7.14 -3.22 4.06
N PHE A 156 -7.67 -2.00 4.15
CA PHE A 156 -7.05 -0.80 3.61
C PHE A 156 -6.65 0.11 4.76
N THR A 157 -5.43 0.64 4.72
CA THR A 157 -4.95 1.65 5.68
C THR A 157 -3.82 2.46 5.07
N ALA A 158 -3.60 3.68 5.59
CA ALA A 158 -2.35 4.39 5.40
C ALA A 158 -1.29 3.97 6.44
N ASP A 159 -0.01 4.22 6.16
CA ASP A 159 1.12 3.98 7.06
C ASP A 159 1.28 5.07 8.13
N ASN A 160 0.91 6.30 7.79
CA ASN A 160 0.85 7.47 8.68
C ASN A 160 -0.17 8.50 8.17
N GLY A 161 -0.40 9.55 8.95
CA GLY A 161 -1.16 10.71 8.48
C GLY A 161 -0.46 11.45 7.34
N GLY A 162 -1.23 12.22 6.55
CA GLY A 162 -0.71 12.94 5.39
C GLY A 162 0.32 14.01 5.77
N TRP A 163 1.23 14.33 4.85
CA TRP A 163 2.21 15.41 5.05
C TRP A 163 1.69 16.72 4.44
N PRO A 164 1.34 17.75 5.25
CA PRO A 164 0.82 19.01 4.71
C PRO A 164 1.77 19.74 3.76
N LEU A 165 3.10 19.56 3.94
CA LEU A 165 4.11 20.13 3.05
C LEU A 165 4.06 19.54 1.63
N PHE A 166 3.53 18.32 1.48
CA PHE A 166 3.35 17.64 0.19
C PHE A 166 1.87 17.43 -0.11
N SER A 167 1.06 18.45 0.19
CA SER A 167 -0.37 18.51 -0.16
C SER A 167 -1.28 17.47 0.50
N GLY A 168 -0.78 16.72 1.49
CA GLY A 168 -1.62 15.92 2.38
C GLY A 168 -2.55 16.80 3.22
N ASN A 169 -3.73 16.30 3.56
CA ASN A 169 -4.68 17.04 4.39
C ASN A 169 -5.29 16.11 5.43
N ASN A 170 -5.17 16.49 6.69
CA ASN A 170 -5.61 15.70 7.84
C ASN A 170 -6.80 16.34 8.56
N PHE A 171 -7.48 17.32 7.96
CA PHE A 171 -8.63 17.98 8.58
C PHE A 171 -9.68 16.95 9.07
N SER A 172 -10.24 17.10 10.26
CA SER A 172 -10.08 18.18 11.25
C SER A 172 -9.00 17.90 12.32
N LEU A 173 -8.12 16.92 12.08
CA LEU A 173 -7.11 16.49 13.03
C LEU A 173 -5.93 17.47 13.08
N ARG A 174 -5.33 17.60 14.27
CA ARG A 174 -4.13 18.42 14.50
C ARG A 174 -2.90 17.69 13.94
N GLY A 175 -2.03 18.39 13.21
CA GLY A 175 -0.73 17.86 12.78
C GLY A 175 -0.75 17.04 11.48
N GLY A 176 0.32 16.28 11.26
CA GLY A 176 0.59 15.53 10.03
C GLY A 176 1.68 14.49 10.20
N LYS A 177 2.12 13.86 9.09
CA LYS A 177 3.35 13.05 9.02
C LYS A 177 4.44 13.69 9.86
N ILE A 178 5.28 12.88 10.52
CA ILE A 178 6.33 13.24 11.50
C ILE A 178 5.88 13.73 12.88
N THR A 179 4.58 13.95 13.11
CA THR A 179 4.08 14.43 14.41
C THR A 179 3.38 13.34 15.22
N LEU A 180 3.37 13.47 16.55
CA LEU A 180 2.62 12.58 17.46
C LEU A 180 1.15 13.01 17.65
N TRP A 181 0.71 14.08 16.98
CA TRP A 181 -0.68 14.50 17.01
C TRP A 181 -1.55 13.57 16.16
N GLU A 182 -2.86 13.59 16.40
CA GLU A 182 -3.85 12.77 15.67
C GLU A 182 -3.65 12.80 14.15
N GLY A 183 -3.38 13.96 13.57
CA GLY A 183 -3.15 14.09 12.13
C GLY A 183 -1.88 13.41 11.61
N GLY A 184 -0.98 12.96 12.49
CA GLY A 184 0.20 12.17 12.15
C GLY A 184 0.06 10.67 12.43
N THR A 185 -0.72 10.28 13.43
CA THR A 185 -0.81 8.89 13.91
C THR A 185 -2.16 8.22 13.63
N ARG A 186 -3.24 8.98 13.44
CA ARG A 186 -4.57 8.47 13.11
C ARG A 186 -4.76 8.40 11.61
N ALA A 187 -4.63 7.20 11.05
CA ALA A 187 -4.75 6.93 9.62
C ALA A 187 -6.19 6.61 9.21
N ALA A 188 -6.52 6.89 7.95
CA ALA A 188 -7.74 6.37 7.33
C ALA A 188 -7.58 4.85 7.14
N ALA A 189 -8.60 4.10 7.58
CA ALA A 189 -8.61 2.65 7.43
C ALA A 189 -10.05 2.11 7.28
N PHE A 190 -10.20 1.02 6.55
CA PHE A 190 -11.44 0.25 6.50
C PHE A 190 -11.15 -1.24 6.29
N VAL A 191 -12.14 -2.07 6.62
CA VAL A 191 -12.12 -3.51 6.39
C VAL A 191 -13.35 -3.88 5.58
N HIS A 192 -13.17 -4.76 4.59
CA HIS A 192 -14.25 -5.27 3.75
C HIS A 192 -14.11 -6.79 3.60
N GLY A 193 -15.22 -7.52 3.77
CA GLY A 193 -15.28 -8.96 3.52
C GLY A 193 -16.64 -9.53 3.91
N SER A 194 -17.05 -10.60 3.25
CA SER A 194 -18.30 -11.34 3.55
C SER A 194 -18.32 -11.93 4.96
N MET A 195 -17.14 -12.23 5.52
CA MET A 195 -16.94 -12.77 6.86
C MET A 195 -17.20 -11.77 8.00
N LEU A 196 -17.43 -10.49 7.70
CA LEU A 196 -17.72 -9.48 8.72
C LEU A 196 -19.16 -9.66 9.24
N GLN A 197 -19.29 -9.80 10.56
CA GLN A 197 -20.61 -9.93 11.21
C GLN A 197 -21.47 -8.65 11.12
N LYS A 198 -20.83 -7.49 10.94
CA LYS A 198 -21.49 -6.18 10.83
C LYS A 198 -20.83 -5.37 9.71
N THR A 199 -21.64 -4.89 8.77
CA THR A 199 -21.22 -4.06 7.64
C THR A 199 -21.88 -2.69 7.70
N GLY A 200 -21.41 -1.72 6.89
CA GLY A 200 -21.96 -0.36 6.89
C GLY A 200 -21.78 0.39 8.21
N TYR A 201 -20.75 0.06 8.97
CA TYR A 201 -20.49 0.61 10.30
C TYR A 201 -19.19 1.41 10.34
N THR A 202 -19.21 2.54 11.05
CA THR A 202 -18.04 3.38 11.33
C THR A 202 -17.69 3.27 12.81
N SER A 203 -16.43 2.94 13.12
CA SER A 203 -15.92 3.01 14.49
C SER A 203 -15.54 4.44 14.83
N ASN A 204 -16.29 5.05 15.75
CA ASN A 204 -15.98 6.37 16.32
C ASN A 204 -15.19 6.30 17.63
N LYS A 205 -14.72 5.10 17.99
CA LYS A 205 -13.86 4.90 19.17
C LYS A 205 -12.44 5.34 18.89
#